data_AF-A0A6V7XIJ9-F1
#
_entry.id   AF-A0A6V7XIJ9-F1
#
_cell.length_a   1.000
_cell.length_b   1.000
_cell.length_c   1.000
_cell.angle_alpha   90.00
_cell.angle_beta   90.00
_cell.angle_gamma   90.00
#
_symmetry.space_group_name_H-M   'P 1'
#
loop_
_entity.id
_entity.type
_entity.pdbx_description
1 polymer ?
#
loop_
_entity_poly.entity_id
_entity_poly.type
_entity_poly.pdbx_seq_one_letter_code
_entity_poly.pdbx_strand_id
1 'polypeptide(L)'
;MLKNVLSTENFYYSIGMDISRSFQWLSENASPELHSLPLLQKVDKKFVWNAKLSEKFDTVEFSKFIQPLIHGFVGIRRCRVNNLSFNLALISRRSVYRPGVRFHTRGADSEGNCANFVETEQLVEFDVGGKSSNSSTNNKKVVTSRHIASFIQIRGSIPLYWTQKPNLKWQPTPSLKSSADEQFNCFKQHLNNLLDCYGRDALTGNPRKIVKIFIFCKTFFHVGNRDVTG
;
A
#
# COMPACT_ATOMS: atom_id res chain seq x y z
N MET A 1 15.99 -20.88 10.69
CA MET A 1 14.75 -20.18 10.28
C MET A 1 14.81 -18.69 10.57
N LEU A 2 14.96 -18.25 11.83
CA LEU A 2 14.96 -16.81 12.17
C LEU A 2 16.06 -16.00 11.47
N LYS A 3 17.29 -16.52 11.39
CA LYS A 3 18.40 -15.86 10.67
C LYS A 3 18.05 -15.56 9.21
N ASN A 4 17.36 -16.47 8.53
CA ASN A 4 16.94 -16.29 7.13
C ASN A 4 15.85 -15.22 6.98
N VAL A 5 14.99 -15.07 7.98
CA VAL A 5 13.97 -14.02 7.99
C VAL A 5 14.64 -12.66 8.22
N LEU A 6 15.60 -12.58 9.15
CA LEU A 6 16.34 -11.35 9.41
C LEU A 6 17.29 -10.94 8.28
N SER A 7 17.74 -11.91 7.47
CA SER A 7 18.50 -11.64 6.24
C SER A 7 17.63 -11.26 5.05
N THR A 8 16.30 -11.14 5.23
CA THR A 8 15.43 -10.66 4.16
C THR A 8 15.78 -9.20 3.87
N GLU A 9 16.03 -8.88 2.62
CA GLU A 9 16.33 -7.52 2.20
C GLU A 9 15.06 -6.65 2.17
N ASN A 10 15.24 -5.35 1.94
CA ASN A 10 14.15 -4.41 1.65
C ASN A 10 13.21 -4.07 2.82
N PHE A 11 13.79 -3.93 4.01
CA PHE A 11 13.16 -3.23 5.13
C PHE A 11 13.50 -1.74 5.07
N TYR A 12 12.49 -0.89 5.29
CA TYR A 12 12.64 0.56 5.27
C TYR A 12 11.98 1.16 6.52
N TYR A 13 12.50 2.30 6.96
CA TYR A 13 11.95 3.09 8.05
C TYR A 13 12.24 4.57 7.82
N SER A 14 11.52 5.42 8.55
CA SER A 14 11.80 6.85 8.61
C SER A 14 11.62 7.33 10.04
N ILE A 15 12.50 8.22 10.48
CA ILE A 15 12.48 8.80 11.83
C ILE A 15 11.44 9.93 11.90
N GLY A 16 11.32 10.72 10.82
CA GLY A 16 10.51 11.94 10.80
C GLY A 16 9.09 11.76 10.28
N MET A 17 8.76 10.62 9.67
CA MET A 17 7.46 10.38 9.06
C MET A 17 7.08 8.91 9.16
N ASP A 18 5.81 8.64 9.42
CA ASP A 18 5.26 7.29 9.35
C ASP A 18 5.09 6.86 7.89
N ILE A 19 5.93 5.92 7.44
CA ILE A 19 5.87 5.37 6.08
C ILE A 19 4.98 4.13 5.97
N SER A 20 4.33 3.69 7.07
CA SER A 20 3.34 2.62 7.05
C SER A 20 1.99 3.07 6.51
N ARG A 21 1.69 4.37 6.61
CA ARG A 21 0.47 5.00 6.09
C ARG A 21 0.73 5.78 4.82
N SER A 22 -0.34 6.06 4.09
CA SER A 22 -0.27 6.94 2.93
C SER A 22 -0.19 8.41 3.33
N PHE A 23 0.47 9.21 2.51
CA PHE A 23 0.53 10.66 2.68
C PHE A 23 -0.88 11.27 2.66
N GLN A 24 -1.77 10.75 1.82
CA GLN A 24 -3.16 11.17 1.79
C GLN A 24 -3.82 10.97 3.17
N TRP A 25 -3.71 9.77 3.74
CA TRP A 25 -4.30 9.48 5.05
C TRP A 25 -3.71 10.38 6.13
N LEU A 26 -2.39 10.57 6.13
CA LEU A 26 -1.71 11.43 7.09
C LEU A 26 -2.19 12.88 6.98
N SER A 27 -2.39 13.39 5.76
CA SER A 27 -2.88 14.74 5.53
C SER A 27 -4.33 14.93 5.98
N GLU A 28 -5.18 13.92 5.81
CA GLU A 28 -6.61 13.97 6.17
C GLU A 28 -6.83 13.78 7.68
N ASN A 29 -5.93 13.07 8.36
CA ASN A 29 -6.08 12.71 9.78
C ASN A 29 -5.05 13.42 10.68
N ALA A 30 -4.39 14.46 10.18
CA ALA A 30 -3.44 15.26 10.96
C ALA A 30 -4.18 16.02 12.07
N SER A 31 -4.32 15.40 13.24
CA SER A 31 -4.87 16.02 14.44
C SER A 31 -3.80 16.18 15.53
N PRO A 32 -3.89 17.20 16.40
CA PRO A 32 -2.96 17.36 17.52
C PRO A 32 -2.90 16.13 18.43
N GLU A 33 -4.03 15.45 18.65
CA GLU A 33 -4.08 14.21 19.43
C GLU A 33 -3.31 13.09 18.74
N LEU A 34 -3.49 12.93 17.42
CA LEU A 34 -2.71 11.95 16.67
C LEU A 34 -1.21 12.29 16.75
N HIS A 35 -0.83 13.56 16.71
CA HIS A 35 0.58 13.97 16.82
C HIS A 35 1.18 13.73 18.22
N SER A 36 0.40 13.70 19.29
CA SER A 36 0.91 13.46 20.65
C SER A 36 1.09 11.97 20.99
N LEU A 37 0.41 11.06 20.28
CA LEU A 37 0.56 9.63 20.54
C LEU A 37 2.00 9.13 20.29
N PRO A 38 2.41 7.98 20.85
CA PRO A 38 3.63 7.30 20.42
C PRO A 38 3.53 6.76 18.99
N LEU A 39 4.68 6.65 18.30
CA LEU A 39 4.71 6.29 16.87
C LEU A 39 4.02 4.95 16.57
N LEU A 40 4.28 3.91 17.37
CA LEU A 40 3.68 2.57 17.20
C LEU A 40 2.16 2.55 17.39
N GLN A 41 1.58 3.55 18.07
CA GLN A 41 0.13 3.66 18.23
C GLN A 41 -0.55 4.33 17.04
N LYS A 42 0.21 5.11 16.25
CA LYS A 42 -0.31 5.80 15.05
C LYS A 42 -0.24 4.95 13.80
N VAL A 43 0.75 4.06 13.71
CA VAL A 43 1.02 3.30 12.48
C VAL A 43 -0.15 2.44 12.02
N ASP A 44 -0.15 2.11 10.72
CA ASP A 44 -0.97 1.02 10.22
C ASP A 44 -0.25 -0.33 10.46
N LYS A 45 -0.72 -1.05 11.49
CA LYS A 45 -0.19 -2.37 11.88
C LYS A 45 -0.19 -3.38 10.72
N LYS A 46 -1.04 -3.20 9.71
CA LYS A 46 -1.05 -4.02 8.50
C LYS A 46 0.27 -3.98 7.74
N PHE A 47 1.01 -2.87 7.80
CA PHE A 47 2.26 -2.69 7.05
C PHE A 47 3.52 -2.67 7.94
N VAL A 48 3.38 -2.78 9.26
CA VAL A 48 4.50 -2.76 10.20
C VAL A 48 4.97 -4.18 10.50
N TRP A 49 6.09 -4.56 9.90
CA TRP A 49 6.66 -5.89 9.97
C TRP A 49 7.04 -6.32 11.39
N ASN A 50 7.63 -5.41 12.17
CA ASN A 50 8.05 -5.68 13.55
C ASN A 50 6.97 -5.45 14.60
N ALA A 51 5.71 -5.17 14.23
CA ALA A 51 4.65 -4.83 15.18
C ALA A 51 4.47 -5.91 16.27
N LYS A 52 4.46 -7.20 15.87
CA LYS A 52 4.32 -8.32 16.81
C LYS A 52 5.55 -8.52 17.71
N LEU A 53 6.74 -8.20 17.19
CA LEU A 53 7.99 -8.28 17.96
C LEU A 53 8.06 -7.17 19.02
N SER A 54 7.52 -6.00 18.68
CA SER A 54 7.54 -4.81 19.53
C SER A 54 6.39 -4.74 20.55
N GLU A 55 5.37 -5.58 20.43
CA GLU A 55 4.17 -5.57 21.29
C GLU A 55 4.48 -5.63 22.78
N LYS A 56 5.46 -6.44 23.19
CA LYS A 56 5.86 -6.56 24.62
C LYS A 56 6.59 -5.33 25.16
N PHE A 57 7.05 -4.46 24.27
CA PHE A 57 7.81 -3.25 24.59
C PHE A 57 6.98 -1.99 24.35
N ASP A 58 5.70 -2.12 23.99
CA ASP A 58 4.78 -0.99 23.75
C ASP A 58 4.32 -0.38 25.08
N THR A 59 5.28 0.11 25.87
CA THR A 59 5.06 0.89 27.09
C THR A 59 5.49 2.32 26.85
N VAL A 60 5.03 3.24 27.70
CA VAL A 60 5.33 4.68 27.58
C VAL A 60 6.85 4.91 27.56
N GLU A 61 7.59 4.19 28.40
CA GLU A 61 9.04 4.31 28.58
C GLU A 61 9.83 3.86 27.34
N PHE A 62 9.38 2.77 26.70
CA PHE A 62 10.09 2.13 25.60
C PHE A 62 9.61 2.55 24.21
N SER A 63 8.44 3.20 24.12
CA SER A 63 7.81 3.60 22.86
C SER A 63 8.73 4.41 21.93
N LYS A 64 9.61 5.25 22.48
CA LYS A 64 10.61 6.05 21.75
C LYS A 64 11.73 5.23 21.08
N PHE A 65 11.95 4.00 21.52
CA PHE A 65 12.95 3.10 20.95
C PHE A 65 12.37 2.17 19.88
N ILE A 66 11.05 2.16 19.73
CA ILE A 66 10.37 1.31 18.75
C ILE A 66 10.24 2.07 17.44
N GLN A 67 11.05 1.67 16.47
CA GLN A 67 10.96 2.15 15.10
C GLN A 67 10.13 1.16 14.25
N PRO A 68 8.97 1.57 13.71
CA PRO A 68 8.22 0.75 12.76
C PRO A 68 9.01 0.51 11.49
N LEU A 69 9.08 -0.75 11.08
CA LEU A 69 9.72 -1.20 9.84
C LEU A 69 8.64 -1.62 8.84
N ILE A 70 8.70 -1.08 7.62
CA ILE A 70 7.93 -1.60 6.50
C ILE A 70 8.80 -2.56 5.69
N HIS A 71 8.17 -3.55 5.05
CA HIS A 71 8.82 -4.41 4.08
C HIS A 71 8.27 -4.11 2.68
N GLY A 72 9.13 -3.89 1.69
CA GLY A 72 8.69 -3.57 0.34
C GLY A 72 9.72 -2.79 -0.47
N PHE A 73 9.45 -1.53 -0.78
CA PHE A 73 10.36 -0.68 -1.54
C PHE A 73 10.16 0.80 -1.20
N VAL A 74 11.26 1.54 -1.09
CA VAL A 74 11.24 3.01 -1.05
C VAL A 74 12.31 3.52 -2.00
N GLY A 75 11.91 4.30 -3.00
CA GLY A 75 12.81 4.94 -3.94
C GLY A 75 12.42 6.38 -4.16
N ILE A 76 13.37 7.30 -3.99
CA ILE A 76 13.16 8.73 -4.23
C ILE A 76 14.14 9.17 -5.32
N ARG A 77 13.62 9.83 -6.35
CA ARG A 77 14.41 10.33 -7.48
C ARG A 77 13.99 11.75 -7.82
N ARG A 78 14.96 12.62 -8.04
CA ARG A 78 14.72 13.93 -8.63
C ARG A 78 14.56 13.77 -10.14
N CYS A 79 13.45 14.23 -10.66
CA CYS A 79 13.08 14.15 -12.06
C CYS A 79 12.94 15.55 -12.66
N ARG A 80 13.03 15.64 -13.99
CA ARG A 80 12.82 16.88 -14.74
C ARG A 80 12.03 16.59 -16.00
N VAL A 81 10.89 17.28 -16.17
CA VAL A 81 10.03 17.21 -17.36
C VAL A 81 9.70 18.63 -17.79
N ASN A 82 9.87 18.97 -19.07
CA ASN A 82 9.56 20.30 -19.62
C ASN A 82 10.14 21.46 -18.79
N ASN A 83 11.40 21.34 -18.36
CA ASN A 83 12.09 22.27 -17.47
C ASN A 83 11.53 22.44 -16.04
N LEU A 84 10.51 21.67 -15.68
CA LEU A 84 10.01 21.57 -14.31
C LEU A 84 10.75 20.45 -13.59
N SER A 85 11.39 20.77 -12.48
CA SER A 85 12.04 19.78 -11.62
C SER A 85 11.11 19.42 -10.47
N PHE A 86 11.00 18.13 -10.18
CA PHE A 86 10.16 17.59 -9.11
C PHE A 86 10.84 16.37 -8.48
N ASN A 87 10.46 16.03 -7.25
CA ASN A 87 10.88 14.78 -6.62
C ASN A 87 9.76 13.75 -6.80
N LEU A 88 10.11 12.59 -7.34
CA LEU A 88 9.25 11.43 -7.43
C LEU A 88 9.66 10.44 -6.34
N ALA A 89 8.76 10.13 -5.41
CA ALA A 89 8.94 9.03 -4.49
C ALA A 89 7.97 7.89 -4.84
N LEU A 90 8.47 6.67 -4.82
CA LEU A 90 7.67 5.46 -4.96
C LEU A 90 7.86 4.62 -3.69
N ILE A 91 6.75 4.40 -2.98
CA ILE A 91 6.72 3.67 -1.72
C ILE A 91 5.80 2.47 -1.92
N SER A 92 6.35 1.26 -1.84
CA SER A 92 5.56 0.03 -1.82
C SER A 92 5.65 -0.61 -0.45
N ARG A 93 4.49 -0.85 0.18
CA ARG A 93 4.34 -1.46 1.50
C ARG A 93 3.67 -2.82 1.36
N ARG A 94 4.28 -3.89 1.84
CA ARG A 94 3.69 -5.24 1.85
C ARG A 94 2.97 -5.49 3.17
N SER A 95 1.74 -5.98 3.08
CA SER A 95 0.94 -6.39 4.24
C SER A 95 1.59 -7.55 4.99
N VAL A 96 1.55 -7.48 6.31
CA VAL A 96 1.96 -8.57 7.23
C VAL A 96 0.86 -9.58 7.43
N TYR A 97 -0.40 -9.21 7.17
CA TYR A 97 -1.55 -10.12 7.27
C TYR A 97 -1.54 -11.15 6.14
N ARG A 98 -1.97 -12.37 6.51
CA ARG A 98 -1.98 -13.56 5.65
C ARG A 98 -0.67 -13.74 4.85
N PRO A 99 0.50 -13.79 5.53
CA PRO A 99 1.78 -13.91 4.85
C PRO A 99 1.96 -15.34 4.31
N GLY A 100 2.78 -15.48 3.28
CA GLY A 100 3.28 -16.78 2.86
C GLY A 100 3.82 -16.78 1.44
N VAL A 101 4.23 -17.97 1.01
CA VAL A 101 4.89 -18.16 -0.28
C VAL A 101 3.88 -18.23 -1.42
N ARG A 102 4.34 -17.85 -2.61
CA ARG A 102 3.60 -17.98 -3.86
C ARG A 102 3.17 -19.46 -4.02
N PHE A 103 1.91 -19.69 -4.40
CA PHE A 103 1.22 -21.00 -4.49
C PHE A 103 0.76 -21.65 -3.18
N HIS A 104 1.34 -21.32 -2.02
CA HIS A 104 0.86 -21.86 -0.75
C HIS A 104 -0.20 -20.97 -0.08
N THR A 105 -0.02 -19.65 -0.17
CA THR A 105 -0.92 -18.68 0.44
C THR A 105 -1.59 -17.85 -0.64
N ARG A 106 -2.87 -18.15 -0.88
CA ARG A 106 -3.76 -17.44 -1.82
C ARG A 106 -5.11 -17.18 -1.16
N GLY A 107 -5.90 -16.33 -1.80
CA GLY A 107 -7.21 -15.94 -1.30
C GLY A 107 -7.17 -14.96 -0.14
N ALA A 108 -8.33 -14.79 0.48
CA ALA A 108 -8.51 -14.02 1.70
C ALA A 108 -8.74 -14.94 2.91
N ASP A 109 -8.67 -14.37 4.11
CA ASP A 109 -9.12 -15.00 5.35
C ASP A 109 -10.54 -14.53 5.74
N SER A 110 -11.02 -15.00 6.89
CA SER A 110 -12.33 -14.67 7.47
C SER A 110 -12.46 -13.24 7.97
N GLU A 111 -11.39 -12.46 7.92
CA GLU A 111 -11.40 -11.03 8.23
C GLU A 111 -11.33 -10.18 6.95
N GLY A 112 -11.29 -10.81 5.77
CA GLY A 112 -11.17 -10.14 4.47
C GLY A 112 -9.74 -9.69 4.14
N ASN A 113 -8.71 -10.19 4.84
CA ASN A 113 -7.32 -9.87 4.51
C ASN A 113 -6.82 -10.75 3.36
N CYS A 114 -6.56 -10.13 2.22
CA CYS A 114 -6.01 -10.81 1.06
C CYS A 114 -4.53 -11.16 1.23
N ALA A 115 -4.16 -12.38 0.84
CA ALA A 115 -2.78 -12.81 0.77
C ALA A 115 -1.98 -11.97 -0.24
N ASN A 116 -0.71 -11.69 0.09
CA ASN A 116 0.21 -10.89 -0.74
C ASN A 116 -0.34 -9.49 -1.08
N PHE A 117 -1.09 -8.88 -0.15
CA PHE A 117 -1.54 -7.50 -0.30
C PHE A 117 -0.35 -6.53 -0.27
N VAL A 118 -0.31 -5.61 -1.23
CA VAL A 118 0.69 -4.57 -1.36
C VAL A 118 -0.02 -3.27 -1.72
N GLU A 119 0.36 -2.20 -1.03
CA GLU A 119 0.00 -0.84 -1.36
C GLU A 119 1.21 -0.15 -1.98
N THR A 120 1.04 0.48 -3.13
CA THR A 120 2.08 1.28 -3.78
C THR A 120 1.58 2.70 -3.92
N GLU A 121 2.34 3.62 -3.35
CA GLU A 121 2.07 5.04 -3.34
C GLU A 121 3.14 5.76 -4.15
N GLN A 122 2.68 6.58 -5.08
CA GLN A 122 3.50 7.49 -5.86
C GLN A 122 3.30 8.90 -5.34
N LEU A 123 4.37 9.51 -4.84
CA LEU A 123 4.38 10.89 -4.39
C LEU A 123 5.13 11.75 -5.41
N VAL A 124 4.53 12.89 -5.77
CA VAL A 124 5.16 13.90 -6.61
C VAL A 124 5.21 15.20 -5.83
N GLU A 125 6.41 15.60 -5.45
CA GLU A 125 6.68 16.87 -4.77
C GLU A 125 7.26 17.87 -5.76
N PHE A 126 6.62 19.03 -5.91
CA PHE A 126 7.04 20.06 -6.84
C PHE A 126 6.85 21.47 -6.29
N ASP A 127 7.75 22.35 -6.71
CA ASP A 127 7.72 23.76 -6.36
C ASP A 127 6.90 24.55 -7.38
N VAL A 128 5.83 25.18 -6.91
CA VAL A 128 5.04 26.14 -7.67
C VAL A 128 5.63 27.52 -7.41
N GLY A 129 5.83 28.28 -8.48
CA GLY A 129 6.45 29.60 -8.42
C GLY A 129 6.07 30.45 -9.62
N GLY A 130 5.90 31.74 -9.37
CA GLY A 130 5.68 32.75 -10.41
C GLY A 130 6.99 33.21 -11.05
N LYS A 131 6.89 33.81 -12.24
CA LYS A 131 7.97 34.64 -12.76
C LYS A 131 7.98 35.93 -11.94
N SER A 132 9.11 36.33 -11.37
CA SER A 132 9.22 37.63 -10.72
C SER A 132 9.02 38.71 -11.80
N SER A 133 7.97 39.52 -11.66
CA SER A 133 7.66 40.59 -12.63
C SER A 133 8.66 41.74 -12.58
N ASN A 134 9.54 41.79 -11.57
CA ASN A 134 10.34 42.97 -11.23
C ASN A 134 11.86 42.72 -11.26
N SER A 135 12.38 41.88 -12.17
CA SER A 135 13.84 41.81 -12.36
C SER A 135 14.22 41.67 -13.82
N SER A 136 14.72 42.76 -14.42
CA SER A 136 15.38 42.73 -15.74
C SER A 136 16.75 42.03 -15.70
N THR A 137 17.21 41.60 -14.53
CA THR A 137 18.51 40.95 -14.37
C THR A 137 18.35 39.69 -13.50
N ASN A 138 18.62 38.53 -14.10
CA ASN A 138 18.52 37.17 -13.53
C ASN A 138 17.09 36.61 -13.37
N ASN A 139 16.78 35.63 -14.22
CA ASN A 139 15.63 34.70 -14.17
C ASN A 139 15.62 33.85 -12.88
N LYS A 140 15.56 34.46 -11.69
CA LYS A 140 15.46 33.75 -10.43
C LYS A 140 14.00 33.33 -10.24
N LYS A 141 13.71 32.04 -10.46
CA LYS A 141 12.39 31.45 -10.19
C LYS A 141 12.09 31.62 -8.69
N VAL A 142 11.09 32.43 -8.37
CA VAL A 142 10.62 32.60 -6.98
C VAL A 142 9.68 31.44 -6.69
N VAL A 143 10.07 30.56 -5.76
CA VAL A 143 9.21 29.49 -5.26
C VAL A 143 8.21 30.11 -4.29
N THR A 144 6.91 29.98 -4.58
CA THR A 144 5.83 30.56 -3.77
C THR A 144 5.20 29.52 -2.85
N SER A 145 5.14 28.26 -3.28
CA SER A 145 4.56 27.17 -2.51
C SER A 145 5.12 25.81 -2.94
N ARG A 146 5.12 24.85 -2.01
CA ARG A 146 5.48 23.46 -2.28
C ARG A 146 4.22 22.61 -2.27
N HIS A 147 4.02 21.82 -3.31
CA HIS A 147 2.87 20.96 -3.48
C HIS A 147 3.32 19.50 -3.49
N ILE A 148 2.54 18.64 -2.84
CA ILE A 148 2.73 17.20 -2.82
C ILE A 148 1.44 16.56 -3.33
N ALA A 149 1.55 15.76 -4.39
CA ALA A 149 0.47 14.92 -4.88
C ALA A 149 0.75 13.46 -4.51
N SER A 150 -0.26 12.77 -3.98
CA SER A 150 -0.19 11.33 -3.68
C SER A 150 -1.15 10.56 -4.58
N PHE A 151 -0.69 9.42 -5.09
CA PHE A 151 -1.48 8.49 -5.87
C PHE A 151 -1.23 7.06 -5.38
N ILE A 152 -2.30 6.36 -5.00
CA ILE A 152 -2.23 5.02 -4.39
C ILE A 152 -2.78 3.97 -5.35
N GLN A 153 -2.07 2.86 -5.45
CA GLN A 153 -2.48 1.65 -6.14
C GLN A 153 -2.36 0.46 -5.20
N ILE A 154 -3.39 -0.38 -5.17
CA ILE A 154 -3.39 -1.60 -4.36
C ILE A 154 -3.35 -2.83 -5.26
N ARG A 155 -2.65 -3.86 -4.79
CA ARG A 155 -2.53 -5.17 -5.42
C ARG A 155 -2.63 -6.25 -4.36
N GLY A 156 -3.38 -7.31 -4.62
CA GLY A 156 -3.44 -8.47 -3.73
C GLY A 156 -3.99 -9.71 -4.43
N SER A 157 -4.10 -10.81 -3.69
CA SER A 157 -4.87 -11.98 -4.14
C SER A 157 -6.34 -11.63 -4.30
N ILE A 158 -7.06 -12.41 -5.12
CA ILE A 158 -8.51 -12.30 -5.21
C ILE A 158 -9.12 -12.56 -3.81
N PRO A 159 -10.04 -11.71 -3.33
CA PRO A 159 -10.72 -11.83 -2.03
C PRO A 159 -11.77 -12.94 -2.02
N LEU A 160 -11.32 -14.18 -2.20
CA LEU A 160 -12.13 -15.40 -2.10
C LEU A 160 -11.35 -16.45 -1.31
N TYR A 161 -12.04 -17.46 -0.79
CA TYR A 161 -11.38 -18.64 -0.25
C TYR A 161 -10.95 -19.55 -1.39
N TRP A 162 -9.73 -19.38 -1.89
CA TRP A 162 -9.24 -20.19 -2.99
C TRP A 162 -7.80 -20.64 -2.79
N THR A 163 -7.48 -21.80 -3.35
CA THR A 163 -6.14 -22.35 -3.35
C THR A 163 -5.74 -22.87 -4.71
N GLN A 164 -4.44 -22.88 -4.97
CA GLN A 164 -3.88 -23.44 -6.19
C GLN A 164 -2.57 -24.11 -5.78
N LYS A 165 -2.71 -25.31 -5.20
CA LYS A 165 -1.55 -26.07 -4.72
C LYS A 165 -0.70 -26.51 -5.93
N PRO A 166 0.64 -26.43 -5.82
CA PRO A 166 1.52 -26.95 -6.85
C PRO A 166 1.22 -28.43 -7.14
N ASN A 167 1.18 -28.80 -8.41
CA ASN A 167 1.16 -30.19 -8.86
C ASN A 167 2.14 -30.34 -10.04
N LEU A 168 2.29 -31.55 -10.58
CA LEU A 168 3.17 -31.80 -11.74
C LEU A 168 2.66 -31.14 -13.04
N LYS A 169 1.47 -30.52 -13.03
CA LYS A 169 0.95 -29.80 -14.19
C LYS A 169 1.52 -28.39 -14.20
N TRP A 170 1.80 -27.89 -15.40
CA TRP A 170 2.32 -26.54 -15.62
C TRP A 170 1.39 -25.44 -15.06
N GLN A 171 0.07 -25.64 -15.11
CA GLN A 171 -0.93 -24.73 -14.54
C GLN A 171 -1.98 -25.53 -13.74
N PRO A 172 -1.81 -25.65 -12.41
CA PRO A 172 -2.79 -26.32 -11.56
C PRO A 172 -4.11 -25.55 -11.60
N THR A 173 -5.25 -26.24 -11.68
CA THR A 173 -6.56 -25.57 -11.63
C THR A 173 -6.79 -24.97 -10.24
N PRO A 174 -7.23 -23.70 -10.11
CA PRO A 174 -7.61 -23.13 -8.83
C PRO A 174 -8.85 -23.85 -8.29
N SER A 175 -8.84 -24.18 -7.01
CA SER A 175 -9.99 -24.73 -6.28
C SER A 175 -10.55 -23.68 -5.34
N LEU A 176 -11.86 -23.46 -5.43
CA LEU A 176 -12.61 -22.72 -4.43
C LEU A 176 -12.78 -23.62 -3.20
N LYS A 177 -12.67 -23.00 -2.04
CA LYS A 177 -13.01 -23.58 -0.75
C LYS A 177 -14.29 -22.90 -0.28
N SER A 178 -15.05 -23.58 0.56
CA SER A 178 -16.30 -23.06 1.16
C SER A 178 -17.51 -22.93 0.22
N SER A 179 -18.67 -22.72 0.83
CA SER A 179 -19.94 -22.43 0.16
C SER A 179 -19.92 -21.06 -0.54
N ALA A 180 -20.86 -20.84 -1.45
CA ALA A 180 -21.01 -19.58 -2.18
C ALA A 180 -21.28 -18.40 -1.22
N ASP A 181 -22.09 -18.61 -0.18
CA ASP A 181 -22.44 -17.58 0.80
C ASP A 181 -21.22 -17.12 1.62
N GLU A 182 -20.37 -18.05 2.05
CA GLU A 182 -19.13 -17.73 2.77
C GLU A 182 -18.16 -16.94 1.90
N GLN A 183 -18.05 -17.29 0.62
CA GLN A 183 -17.23 -16.56 -0.34
C GLN A 183 -17.74 -15.13 -0.55
N PHE A 184 -19.05 -14.96 -0.67
CA PHE A 184 -19.66 -13.64 -0.81
C PHE A 184 -19.44 -12.78 0.43
N ASN A 185 -19.58 -13.36 1.63
CA ASN A 185 -19.32 -12.65 2.88
C ASN A 185 -17.86 -12.20 3.01
N CYS A 186 -16.91 -13.07 2.66
CA CYS A 186 -15.48 -12.73 2.62
C CYS A 186 -15.19 -11.59 1.64
N PHE A 187 -15.75 -11.67 0.44
CA PHE A 187 -15.64 -10.63 -0.58
C PHE A 187 -16.19 -9.28 -0.09
N LYS A 188 -17.40 -9.30 0.49
CA LYS A 188 -18.07 -8.12 1.04
C LYS A 188 -17.24 -7.48 2.14
N GLN A 189 -16.71 -8.28 3.06
CA GLN A 189 -15.87 -7.78 4.14
C GLN A 189 -14.57 -7.15 3.62
N HIS A 190 -13.92 -7.80 2.65
CA HIS A 190 -12.75 -7.22 1.99
C HIS A 190 -13.06 -5.87 1.35
N LEU A 191 -14.17 -5.76 0.61
CA LEU A 191 -14.59 -4.51 0.00
C LEU A 191 -14.90 -3.44 1.04
N ASN A 192 -15.59 -3.76 2.13
CA ASN A 192 -15.85 -2.82 3.22
C ASN A 192 -14.54 -2.28 3.80
N ASN A 193 -13.56 -3.16 4.09
CA ASN A 193 -12.25 -2.75 4.56
C ASN A 193 -11.55 -1.80 3.56
N LEU A 194 -11.65 -2.07 2.26
CA LEU A 194 -11.11 -1.17 1.24
C LEU A 194 -11.84 0.17 1.19
N LEU A 195 -13.16 0.17 1.34
CA LEU A 195 -13.97 1.40 1.35
C LEU A 195 -13.69 2.26 2.58
N ASP A 196 -13.44 1.63 3.74
CA ASP A 196 -13.09 2.34 4.96
C ASP A 196 -11.68 2.94 4.88
N CYS A 197 -10.72 2.23 4.30
CA CYS A 197 -9.35 2.73 4.16
C CYS A 197 -9.18 3.74 3.00
N TYR A 198 -9.87 3.55 1.88
CA TYR A 198 -9.60 4.28 0.63
C TYR A 198 -10.84 4.91 -0.03
N GLY A 199 -12.05 4.62 0.43
CA GLY A 199 -13.28 4.88 -0.32
C GLY A 199 -13.94 6.25 -0.10
N ARG A 200 -13.65 6.96 1.00
CA ARG A 200 -14.35 8.21 1.36
C ARG A 200 -13.43 9.40 1.39
N ASP A 201 -13.70 10.43 0.58
CA ASP A 201 -13.09 11.74 0.81
C ASP A 201 -13.61 12.30 2.14
N ALA A 202 -12.72 12.49 3.12
CA ALA A 202 -13.07 12.99 4.45
C ALA A 202 -13.75 14.37 4.42
N LEU A 203 -13.50 15.15 3.37
CA LEU A 203 -14.00 16.53 3.20
C LEU A 203 -15.33 16.63 2.44
N THR A 204 -15.69 15.68 1.59
CA THR A 204 -16.87 15.80 0.71
C THR A 204 -17.85 14.64 0.78
N GLY A 205 -17.51 13.53 1.46
CA GLY A 205 -18.34 12.34 1.54
C GLY A 205 -18.54 11.61 0.20
N ASN A 206 -17.92 12.09 -0.89
CA ASN A 206 -18.01 11.48 -2.21
C ASN A 206 -17.07 10.28 -2.34
N PRO A 207 -17.43 9.29 -3.18
CA PRO A 207 -16.54 8.19 -3.53
C PRO A 207 -15.27 8.75 -4.19
N ARG A 208 -14.10 8.41 -3.64
CA ARG A 208 -12.80 8.90 -4.14
C ARG A 208 -12.63 8.51 -5.61
N LYS A 209 -12.40 9.50 -6.48
CA LYS A 209 -12.37 9.28 -7.95
C LYS A 209 -11.20 8.42 -8.44
N ILE A 210 -10.15 8.18 -7.65
CA ILE A 210 -8.97 7.49 -8.17
C ILE A 210 -8.31 6.57 -7.13
N VAL A 211 -8.90 5.39 -6.92
CA VAL A 211 -8.16 4.21 -6.46
C VAL A 211 -8.26 3.18 -7.58
N LYS A 212 -7.17 2.98 -8.34
CA LYS A 212 -7.13 1.86 -9.29
C LYS A 212 -6.86 0.59 -8.49
N ILE A 213 -7.90 -0.20 -8.30
CA ILE A 213 -7.81 -1.52 -7.68
C ILE A 213 -7.35 -2.52 -8.75
N PHE A 214 -6.14 -3.05 -8.62
CA PHE A 214 -5.68 -4.15 -9.47
C PHE A 214 -5.82 -5.48 -8.71
N ILE A 215 -6.92 -6.18 -8.96
CA ILE A 215 -7.08 -7.57 -8.50
C ILE A 215 -6.30 -8.47 -9.46
N PHE A 216 -5.09 -8.87 -9.06
CA PHE A 216 -4.26 -9.74 -9.88
C PHE A 216 -4.59 -11.21 -9.62
N CYS A 217 -5.41 -11.79 -10.51
CA CYS A 217 -5.35 -13.21 -10.81
C CYS A 217 -4.35 -13.38 -11.95
N LYS A 218 -3.04 -13.57 -11.68
CA LYS A 218 -2.11 -14.02 -12.74
C LYS A 218 -2.36 -15.50 -12.99
N THR A 219 -3.48 -15.77 -13.62
CA THR A 219 -3.86 -17.03 -14.26
C THR A 219 -4.46 -16.54 -15.56
N PHE A 220 -3.73 -16.70 -16.67
CA PHE A 220 -4.25 -16.41 -18.00
C PHE A 220 -5.54 -17.24 -18.16
N PHE A 221 -6.70 -16.62 -17.98
CA PHE A 221 -7.95 -17.18 -18.46
C PHE A 221 -8.01 -16.83 -19.94
N HIS A 222 -7.37 -17.66 -20.77
CA HIS A 222 -7.72 -17.70 -22.17
C HIS A 222 -9.04 -18.44 -22.26
N VAL A 223 -10.15 -17.70 -22.27
CA VAL A 223 -11.42 -18.23 -22.77
C VAL A 223 -11.24 -18.31 -24.28
N GLY A 224 -10.62 -19.39 -24.75
CA GLY A 224 -10.62 -19.71 -26.15
C GLY A 224 -12.05 -20.09 -26.52
N ASN A 225 -12.75 -19.20 -27.21
CA ASN A 225 -13.86 -19.59 -28.06
C ASN A 225 -13.34 -20.69 -28.99
N ARG A 226 -13.79 -21.92 -28.79
CA ARG A 226 -13.76 -22.91 -29.86
C ARG A 226 -14.97 -22.62 -30.70
N ASP A 227 -14.76 -21.88 -31.78
CA ASP A 227 -15.65 -21.94 -32.93
C ASP A 227 -15.69 -23.40 -33.39
N VAL A 228 -16.85 -24.01 -33.27
CA VAL A 228 -17.18 -25.28 -33.91
C VAL A 228 -17.61 -24.94 -35.33
N THR A 229 -16.66 -24.94 -36.26
CA THR A 229 -16.93 -25.08 -37.69
C THR A 229 -15.81 -25.92 -38.32
N GLY A 230 -16.19 -27.06 -38.88
CA GLY A 230 -15.29 -28.05 -39.47
C GLY A 230 -15.84 -29.46 -39.28
#